data_AF-A0A5M9JR65-F1
#
_entry.id   AF-A0A5M9JR65-F1
#
_cell.length_a   1.000
_cell.length_b   1.000
_cell.length_c   1.000
_cell.angle_alpha   90.00
_cell.angle_beta   90.00
_cell.angle_gamma   90.00
#
_symmetry.space_group_name_H-M   'P 1'
#
loop_
_entity.id
_entity.type
_entity.pdbx_description
1 polymer ?
#
loop_
_entity_poly.entity_id
_entity_poly.type
_entity_poly.pdbx_seq_one_letter_code
_entity_poly.pdbx_strand_id
1 'polypeptide(L)'
;MHQPRDPTLGAEPLIITHSITTWPALNQNPWSSPSYLLAQTIDGRRLIPIEVGRSYVDPDWGQKITTFKTFLTEHMHSDRTAASDARTTGYLAQHNLFAQIPALRSDISIPDYCHGHPPPPHPSSPAPLRQKYGDPPSTNP
;
A
#
# COMPACT_ATOMS: atom_id res chain seq x y z
N MET A 1 -18.84 -9.51 -14.59
CA MET A 1 -18.78 -9.88 -13.16
C MET A 1 -19.83 -10.95 -12.92
N HIS A 2 -19.40 -12.10 -12.38
CA HIS A 2 -20.25 -13.24 -12.08
C HIS A 2 -21.33 -12.82 -11.07
N GLN A 3 -22.59 -13.22 -11.25
CA GLN A 3 -23.62 -12.99 -10.23
C GLN A 3 -23.17 -13.63 -8.90
N PRO A 4 -23.38 -12.97 -7.75
CA PRO A 4 -23.00 -13.51 -6.45
C PRO A 4 -23.75 -14.83 -6.22
N ARG A 5 -23.05 -15.82 -5.61
CA ARG A 5 -23.62 -17.14 -5.31
C ARG A 5 -24.74 -17.06 -4.28
N ASP A 6 -24.73 -16.03 -3.43
CA ASP A 6 -25.76 -15.71 -2.46
C ASP A 6 -26.18 -14.23 -2.64
N PRO A 7 -27.44 -13.95 -3.01
CA PRO A 7 -27.94 -12.59 -3.22
C PRO A 7 -28.17 -11.81 -1.91
N THR A 8 -27.97 -12.43 -0.74
CA THR A 8 -28.09 -11.78 0.58
C THR A 8 -26.75 -11.24 1.09
N LEU A 9 -25.64 -11.66 0.48
CA LEU A 9 -24.30 -11.23 0.86
C LEU A 9 -23.93 -9.94 0.12
N GLY A 10 -23.37 -9.00 0.88
CA GLY A 10 -22.85 -7.74 0.35
C GLY A 10 -21.52 -7.91 -0.38
N ALA A 11 -20.75 -6.83 -0.52
CA ALA A 11 -19.42 -6.91 -1.12
C ALA A 11 -18.50 -7.85 -0.33
N GLU A 12 -17.79 -8.72 -1.04
CA GLU A 12 -16.84 -9.68 -0.46
C GLU A 12 -15.40 -9.38 -0.88
N PRO A 13 -14.40 -9.69 -0.03
CA PRO A 13 -13.00 -9.63 -0.43
C PRO A 13 -12.69 -10.57 -1.60
N LEU A 14 -12.00 -10.07 -2.61
CA LEU A 14 -11.56 -10.83 -3.78
C LEU A 14 -10.06 -10.69 -3.98
N ILE A 15 -9.39 -11.81 -4.29
CA ILE A 15 -7.99 -11.82 -4.72
C ILE A 15 -7.97 -11.93 -6.25
N ILE A 16 -7.46 -10.88 -6.91
CA ILE A 16 -7.19 -10.89 -8.36
C ILE A 16 -5.73 -11.29 -8.54
N THR A 17 -5.51 -12.51 -9.02
CA THR A 17 -4.15 -13.02 -9.26
C THR A 17 -3.62 -12.55 -10.61
N HIS A 18 -2.29 -12.53 -10.76
CA HIS A 18 -1.57 -12.22 -12.00
C HIS A 18 -1.76 -10.79 -12.57
N SER A 19 -2.54 -9.92 -11.91
CA SER A 19 -2.87 -8.57 -12.39
C SER A 19 -1.69 -7.61 -12.48
N ILE A 20 -0.65 -7.82 -11.67
CA ILE A 20 0.52 -6.92 -11.57
C ILE A 20 1.78 -7.52 -12.20
N THR A 21 1.68 -8.65 -12.89
CA THR A 21 2.84 -9.41 -13.41
C THR A 21 3.70 -8.61 -14.39
N THR A 22 3.12 -7.59 -15.02
CA THR A 22 3.78 -6.71 -15.99
C THR A 22 4.46 -5.50 -15.34
N TRP A 23 4.32 -5.29 -14.02
CA TRP A 23 4.91 -4.14 -13.34
C TRP A 23 6.44 -4.20 -13.38
N PRO A 24 7.12 -3.13 -13.85
CA PRO A 24 8.58 -3.05 -13.80
C PRO A 24 9.16 -3.29 -12.40
N ALA A 25 8.43 -2.91 -11.35
CA ALA A 25 8.79 -3.10 -9.94
C ALA A 25 9.14 -4.56 -9.56
N LEU A 26 8.66 -5.54 -10.35
CA LEU A 26 8.89 -6.96 -10.10
C LEU A 26 10.15 -7.50 -10.79
N ASN A 27 10.55 -6.93 -11.93
CA ASN A 27 11.59 -7.52 -12.79
C ASN A 27 12.64 -6.50 -13.27
N GLN A 28 12.25 -5.51 -14.07
CA GLN A 28 13.18 -4.56 -14.72
C GLN A 28 13.79 -3.57 -13.73
N ASN A 29 12.96 -3.10 -12.80
CA ASN A 29 13.28 -2.14 -11.75
C ASN A 29 12.95 -2.76 -10.39
N PRO A 30 13.63 -3.84 -9.98
CA PRO A 30 13.16 -4.70 -8.90
C PRO A 30 13.23 -3.98 -7.56
N TRP A 31 12.07 -3.77 -6.92
CA TRP A 31 12.00 -3.14 -5.60
C TRP A 31 12.53 -4.03 -4.48
N SER A 32 12.75 -5.32 -4.77
CA SER A 32 13.49 -6.24 -3.89
C SER A 32 14.98 -5.90 -3.81
N SER A 33 15.50 -5.06 -4.69
CA SER A 33 16.90 -4.62 -4.68
C SER A 33 17.10 -3.37 -3.83
N PRO A 34 17.79 -3.47 -2.67
CA PRO A 34 18.10 -2.30 -1.85
C PRO A 34 18.92 -1.26 -2.61
N SER A 35 19.84 -1.68 -3.47
CA SER A 35 20.66 -0.75 -4.27
C SER A 35 19.83 0.04 -5.27
N TYR A 36 18.82 -0.57 -5.87
CA TYR A 36 17.86 0.14 -6.73
C TYR A 36 17.10 1.20 -5.94
N LEU A 37 16.51 0.84 -4.80
CA LEU A 37 15.75 1.77 -3.96
C LEU A 37 16.64 2.91 -3.42
N LEU A 38 17.89 2.62 -3.05
CA LEU A 38 18.87 3.63 -2.65
C LEU A 38 19.17 4.62 -3.79
N ALA A 39 19.36 4.13 -5.01
CA ALA A 39 19.58 4.98 -6.18
C ALA A 39 18.38 5.92 -6.42
N GLN A 40 17.15 5.41 -6.32
CA GLN A 40 15.93 6.22 -6.46
C GLN A 40 15.71 7.25 -5.34
N THR A 41 16.44 7.13 -4.24
CA THR A 41 16.31 7.97 -3.03
C THR A 41 17.50 8.90 -2.79
N ILE A 42 18.21 9.27 -3.87
CA ILE A 42 19.42 10.12 -3.81
C ILE A 42 20.51 9.45 -2.96
N ASP A 43 20.83 8.21 -3.29
CA ASP A 43 21.71 7.33 -2.51
C ASP A 43 21.20 7.17 -1.05
N GLY A 44 19.88 7.07 -0.90
CA GLY A 44 19.20 6.89 0.38
C GLY A 44 19.11 8.11 1.30
N ARG A 45 19.55 9.30 0.87
CA ARG A 45 19.52 10.53 1.69
C ARG A 45 18.13 11.13 1.89
N ARG A 46 17.18 10.73 1.08
CA ARG A 46 15.81 11.20 1.15
C ARG A 46 15.17 10.86 2.50
N LEU A 47 14.54 11.86 3.11
CA LEU A 47 13.86 11.72 4.40
C LEU A 47 12.49 11.04 4.22
N ILE A 48 12.16 10.13 5.12
CA ILE A 48 10.87 9.43 5.16
C ILE A 48 10.34 9.41 6.61
N PRO A 49 9.01 9.52 6.79
CA PRO A 49 8.39 9.22 8.08
C PRO A 49 8.32 7.70 8.27
N ILE A 50 8.70 7.22 9.43
CA ILE A 50 8.51 5.83 9.84
C ILE A 50 7.75 5.77 11.15
N GLU A 51 6.94 4.74 11.32
CA GLU A 51 6.39 4.33 12.60
C GLU A 51 7.41 3.47 13.33
N VAL A 52 7.54 3.67 14.64
CA VAL A 52 8.46 2.94 15.51
C VAL A 52 7.65 2.42 16.69
N GLY A 53 7.79 1.13 17.00
CA GLY A 53 7.00 0.46 18.03
C GLY A 53 6.40 -0.85 17.53
N ARG A 54 5.89 -1.69 18.43
CA ARG A 54 5.38 -3.02 18.06
C ARG A 54 3.99 -2.95 17.43
N SER A 55 3.14 -2.03 17.89
CA SER A 55 1.78 -1.83 17.38
C SER A 55 1.33 -0.38 17.58
N TYR A 56 0.43 0.12 16.73
CA TYR A 56 -0.13 1.48 16.83
C TYR A 56 -0.98 1.72 18.09
N VAL A 57 -1.34 0.65 18.81
CA VAL A 57 -2.08 0.74 20.09
C VAL A 57 -1.16 0.72 21.31
N ASP A 58 0.15 0.50 21.12
CA ASP A 58 1.09 0.43 22.23
C ASP A 58 1.51 1.84 22.67
N PRO A 59 1.73 2.07 23.98
CA PRO A 59 2.10 3.39 24.50
C PRO A 59 3.47 3.87 24.00
N ASP A 60 4.35 2.94 23.63
CA ASP A 60 5.69 3.24 23.11
C ASP A 60 5.70 3.44 21.58
N TRP A 61 4.52 3.43 20.93
CA TRP A 61 4.40 3.73 19.52
C TRP A 61 4.60 5.23 19.26
N GLY A 62 5.34 5.53 18.20
CA GLY A 62 5.50 6.90 17.74
C GLY A 62 5.95 6.98 16.29
N GLN A 63 6.08 8.20 15.81
CA GLN A 63 6.58 8.51 14.47
C GLN A 63 7.95 9.20 14.56
N LYS A 64 8.83 8.87 13.63
CA LYS A 64 10.16 9.48 13.49
C LYS A 64 10.44 9.78 12.02
N ILE A 65 11.12 10.88 11.75
CA ILE A 65 11.69 11.15 10.42
C ILE A 65 13.13 10.62 10.41
N THR A 66 13.46 9.81 9.41
CA THR A 66 14.80 9.26 9.20
C THR A 66 15.16 9.28 7.71
N THR A 67 16.41 8.97 7.36
CA THR A 67 16.78 8.78 5.95
C THR A 67 16.37 7.39 5.47
N PHE A 68 16.08 7.25 4.18
CA PHE A 68 15.75 5.97 3.58
C PHE A 68 16.87 4.93 3.80
N LYS A 69 18.14 5.37 3.68
CA LYS A 69 19.32 4.53 3.96
C LYS A 69 19.32 4.00 5.38
N THR A 70 19.10 4.89 6.34
CA THR A 70 19.03 4.54 7.77
C THR A 70 17.92 3.53 8.02
N PHE A 71 16.73 3.74 7.44
CA PHE A 71 15.62 2.79 7.58
C PHE A 71 15.96 1.39 7.07
N LEU A 72 16.54 1.27 5.87
CA LEU A 72 16.95 -0.03 5.32
C LEU A 72 17.98 -0.73 6.23
N THR A 73 19.00 0.00 6.68
CA THR A 73 20.09 -0.56 7.51
C THR A 73 19.63 -0.95 8.92
N GLU A 74 18.81 -0.13 9.56
CA GLU A 74 18.41 -0.33 10.96
C GLU A 74 17.24 -1.32 11.11
N HIS A 75 16.30 -1.32 10.15
CA HIS A 75 15.04 -2.07 10.29
C HIS A 75 14.85 -3.20 9.27
N MET A 76 15.58 -3.22 8.14
CA MET A 76 15.44 -4.27 7.11
C MET A 76 16.64 -5.22 7.01
N HIS A 77 17.85 -4.79 7.39
CA HIS A 77 19.03 -5.65 7.38
C HIS A 77 19.00 -6.68 8.53
N SER A 78 19.00 -7.95 8.13
CA SER A 78 18.75 -9.10 8.97
C SER A 78 20.05 -9.77 9.41
N ASP A 79 20.79 -9.16 10.33
CA ASP A 79 21.68 -9.96 11.19
C ASP A 79 20.80 -10.68 12.23
N ARG A 80 20.22 -11.81 11.80
CA ARG A 80 19.33 -12.67 12.60
C ARG A 80 20.04 -13.36 13.77
N THR A 81 21.35 -13.14 13.93
CA THR A 81 22.22 -13.76 14.94
C THR A 81 22.28 -12.96 16.24
N ALA A 82 21.89 -11.69 16.23
CA ALA A 82 21.70 -10.91 17.46
C ALA A 82 20.25 -11.10 17.95
N ALA A 83 20.10 -11.52 19.20
CA ALA A 83 18.82 -11.83 19.85
C ALA A 83 17.67 -10.89 19.44
N SER A 84 16.58 -11.48 18.95
CA SER A 84 15.41 -10.80 18.37
C SER A 84 14.69 -9.82 19.30
N ASP A 85 15.01 -9.82 20.59
CA ASP A 85 14.23 -9.13 21.61
C ASP A 85 14.67 -7.67 21.83
N ALA A 86 15.76 -7.23 21.19
CA ALA A 86 16.34 -5.90 21.42
C ALA A 86 16.11 -4.87 20.30
N ARG A 87 15.64 -5.26 19.10
CA ARG A 87 15.44 -4.32 17.98
C ARG A 87 13.99 -3.86 17.89
N THR A 88 13.79 -2.55 18.00
CA THR A 88 12.47 -1.93 17.81
C THR A 88 12.02 -2.05 16.36
N THR A 89 10.79 -2.52 16.14
CA THR A 89 10.17 -2.58 14.82
C THR A 89 10.06 -1.18 14.23
N GLY A 90 10.47 -1.03 12.97
CA GLY A 90 10.28 0.18 12.17
C GLY A 90 9.42 -0.13 10.96
N TYR A 91 8.45 0.73 10.67
CA TYR A 91 7.50 0.51 9.58
C TYR A 91 7.29 1.80 8.77
N LEU A 92 7.67 1.77 7.48
CA LEU A 92 7.34 2.83 6.53
C LEU A 92 5.89 2.63 6.06
N ALA A 93 4.95 3.26 6.76
CA ALA A 93 3.53 3.09 6.54
C ALA A 93 2.84 4.42 6.23
N GLN A 94 1.64 4.32 5.64
CA GLN A 94 0.72 5.45 5.44
C GLN A 94 1.35 6.70 4.79
N HIS A 95 2.39 6.50 3.99
CA HIS A 95 3.13 7.58 3.34
C HIS A 95 2.95 7.52 1.83
N ASN A 96 2.66 8.67 1.21
CA ASN A 96 2.58 8.77 -0.24
C ASN A 96 3.97 8.82 -0.87
N LEU A 97 4.65 7.67 -0.85
CA LEU A 97 6.02 7.53 -1.30
C LEU A 97 6.19 7.92 -2.77
N PHE A 98 5.18 7.72 -3.61
CA PHE A 98 5.23 8.03 -5.05
C PHE A 98 5.15 9.52 -5.35
N ALA A 99 4.37 10.29 -4.59
CA ALA A 99 4.38 11.75 -4.68
C ALA A 99 5.75 12.29 -4.27
N GLN A 100 6.36 11.66 -3.28
CA GLN A 100 7.69 12.02 -2.84
C GLN A 100 8.71 11.58 -3.91
N ILE A 101 8.71 10.33 -4.38
CA ILE A 101 9.70 9.71 -5.30
C ILE A 101 9.01 9.34 -6.62
N PRO A 102 8.87 10.28 -7.57
CA PRO A 102 8.16 10.02 -8.83
C PRO A 102 8.75 8.89 -9.68
N ALA A 103 10.05 8.60 -9.56
CA ALA A 103 10.68 7.50 -10.30
C ALA A 103 10.10 6.13 -9.94
N LEU A 104 9.69 5.91 -8.69
CA LEU A 104 9.02 4.67 -8.31
C LEU A 104 7.60 4.59 -8.91
N ARG A 105 6.96 5.73 -9.20
CA ARG A 105 5.63 5.74 -9.82
C ARG A 105 5.64 5.15 -11.22
N SER A 106 6.74 5.26 -11.97
CA SER A 106 6.87 4.65 -13.31
C SER A 106 7.01 3.13 -13.29
N ASP A 107 7.26 2.53 -12.12
CA ASP A 107 7.44 1.08 -12.00
C ASP A 107 6.14 0.31 -11.78
N ILE A 108 5.03 1.03 -11.68
CA ILE A 108 3.69 0.49 -11.43
C ILE A 108 2.67 1.17 -12.34
N SER A 109 1.56 0.50 -12.59
CA SER A 109 0.39 1.05 -13.29
C SER A 109 -0.83 1.07 -12.39
N ILE A 110 -1.79 1.93 -12.70
CA ILE A 110 -3.12 1.85 -12.09
C ILE A 110 -3.81 0.64 -12.72
N PRO A 111 -4.28 -0.34 -11.93
CA PRO A 111 -4.98 -1.48 -12.48
C PRO A 111 -6.31 -1.08 -13.13
N ASP A 112 -6.68 -1.71 -14.25
CA ASP A 112 -7.86 -1.34 -15.05
C ASP A 112 -9.18 -1.37 -14.25
N TYR A 113 -9.29 -2.25 -13.26
CA TYR A 113 -10.47 -2.34 -12.40
C TYR A 113 -10.71 -1.08 -11.55
N CYS A 114 -9.72 -0.22 -11.35
CA CYS A 114 -9.90 1.09 -10.72
C CYS A 114 -10.72 2.06 -11.58
N HIS A 115 -10.87 1.80 -12.88
CA HIS A 115 -11.71 2.56 -13.81
C HIS A 115 -13.12 1.96 -13.98
N GLY A 116 -13.39 0.82 -13.33
CA GLY A 116 -14.70 0.19 -13.36
C GLY A 116 -15.72 0.98 -12.54
N HIS A 117 -16.97 1.00 -13.00
CA HIS A 117 -18.07 1.50 -12.21
C HIS A 117 -18.48 0.41 -11.20
N PRO A 118 -18.51 0.72 -9.88
CA PRO A 118 -18.98 -0.25 -8.91
C PRO A 118 -20.48 -0.52 -9.12
N PRO A 119 -20.96 -1.74 -8.84
CA PRO A 119 -22.39 -2.00 -8.82
C PRO A 119 -23.06 -1.15 -7.73
N PRO A 120 -24.39 -0.93 -7.82
CA PRO A 120 -25.14 -0.29 -6.75
C PRO A 120 -24.89 -0.98 -5.40
N PRO A 121 -24.85 -0.21 -4.30
CA PRO A 121 -24.55 -0.72 -2.97
C PRO A 121 -25.63 -1.73 -2.54
N HIS A 122 -25.19 -2.89 -2.05
CA HIS A 122 -26.08 -3.92 -1.52
C HIS A 122 -26.87 -3.40 -0.31
N PRO A 123 -28.11 -3.85 -0.03
CA PRO A 123 -28.91 -3.41 1.12
C PRO A 123 -28.22 -3.51 2.49
N SER A 124 -27.31 -4.48 2.65
CA SER A 124 -26.49 -4.65 3.88
C SER A 124 -25.31 -3.68 3.98
N SER A 125 -25.07 -2.86 2.96
CA SER A 125 -23.96 -1.89 2.98
C SER A 125 -24.21 -0.77 4.00
N PRO A 126 -23.15 -0.24 4.64
CA PRO A 126 -23.26 0.93 5.52
C PRO A 126 -24.04 2.08 4.88
N ALA A 127 -24.84 2.78 5.69
CA ALA A 127 -25.70 3.88 5.22
C ALA A 127 -24.95 4.95 4.38
N PRO A 128 -23.72 5.38 4.73
CA PRO A 128 -22.98 6.35 3.92
C PRO A 128 -22.69 5.86 2.49
N LEU A 129 -22.42 4.56 2.32
CA LEU A 129 -22.17 3.97 1.00
C LEU A 129 -23.47 3.88 0.19
N ARG A 130 -24.58 3.52 0.83
CA ARG A 130 -25.90 3.49 0.19
C ARG A 130 -26.34 4.87 -0.29
N GLN A 131 -26.12 5.92 0.50
CA GLN A 131 -26.46 7.29 0.12
C GLN A 131 -25.57 7.81 -1.02
N LYS A 132 -24.27 7.50 -1.00
CA LYS A 132 -23.32 8.04 -1.98
C LYS A 132 -23.41 7.36 -3.35
N TYR A 133 -23.73 6.07 -3.38
CA TYR A 133 -23.68 5.25 -4.59
C TYR A 133 -25.03 4.63 -4.99
N GLY A 134 -26.13 5.00 -4.30
CA GLY A 134 -27.47 4.45 -4.51
C GLY A 134 -28.24 5.09 -5.68
N ASP A 135 -27.93 6.34 -6.03
CA ASP A 135 -28.59 7.03 -7.13
C ASP A 135 -27.82 6.79 -8.45
N PRO A 136 -28.49 6.38 -9.55
CA PRO A 136 -27.84 6.34 -10.85
C PRO A 136 -27.36 7.75 -11.23
N PRO A 137 -26.23 7.88 -11.95
CA PRO A 137 -25.77 9.19 -12.40
C PRO A 137 -26.90 9.85 -13.19
N SER A 138 -27.23 11.09 -12.82
CA SER A 138 -28.24 11.90 -13.52
C SER A 138 -27.91 11.90 -15.01
N THR A 139 -28.71 11.18 -15.80
CA THR A 139 -28.68 11.29 -17.26
C THR A 139 -29.32 12.63 -17.59
N ASN A 140 -28.53 13.70 -17.58
CA ASN A 140 -28.94 14.92 -18.26
C ASN A 140 -28.87 14.65 -19.78
N PRO A 141 -29.95 14.93 -20.53
CA PRO A 141 -30.00 14.78 -21.98
C PRO A 141 -29.06 15.73 -22.72
#